data_AF-A0A2P2LV57-F1
#
_entry.id   AF-A0A2P2LV57-F1
#
_cell.length_a   1.000
_cell.length_b   1.000
_cell.length_c   1.000
_cell.angle_alpha   90.00
_cell.angle_beta   90.00
_cell.angle_gamma   90.00
#
_symmetry.space_group_name_H-M   'P 1'
#
loop_
_entity.id
_entity.type
_entity.pdbx_description
1 polymer ?
#
loop_
_entity_poly.entity_id
_entity_poly.type
_entity_poly.pdbx_seq_one_letter_code
_entity_poly.pdbx_strand_id
1 'polypeptide(L)'
;MRKNSQRFLPAIPWPFLCRFACSMEGIVVRRVIPSDNSCLFNAVGYVMDHDKHRAPELRQVIAAAVVSDPAKYNEAFLGMPNEQYCAWIQDSEKWGGAIELSILADYYGREIAAYDIQTTRCDLYGQVSNTRMFYNVIG
;
A
#
# COMPACT_ATOMS: atom_id res chain seq x y z
N MET A 1 37.90 -22.58 36.76
CA MET A 1 36.47 -22.86 37.03
C MET A 1 35.67 -22.65 35.74
N ARG A 2 35.02 -23.74 35.30
CA ARG A 2 33.73 -23.83 34.57
C ARG A 2 33.58 -23.02 33.27
N LYS A 3 33.87 -23.61 32.10
CA LYS A 3 33.10 -24.60 31.30
C LYS A 3 32.13 -23.94 30.31
N ASN A 4 32.62 -23.85 29.07
CA ASN A 4 31.91 -23.93 27.81
C ASN A 4 30.75 -24.95 27.90
N SER A 5 29.51 -24.51 27.64
CA SER A 5 28.37 -25.42 27.47
C SER A 5 27.63 -25.07 26.18
N GLN A 6 28.00 -25.77 25.11
CA GLN A 6 27.13 -26.04 23.98
C GLN A 6 25.79 -26.56 24.51
N ARG A 7 24.71 -25.83 24.29
CA ARG A 7 23.36 -26.39 24.35
C ARG A 7 22.98 -26.81 22.93
N PHE A 8 22.94 -28.12 22.75
CA PHE A 8 22.38 -28.80 21.60
C PHE A 8 20.95 -28.31 21.36
N LEU A 9 20.71 -27.74 20.17
CA LEU A 9 19.36 -27.61 19.63
C LEU A 9 18.97 -28.98 19.06
N PRO A 10 17.78 -29.53 19.37
CA PRO A 10 17.30 -30.71 18.65
C PRO A 10 17.00 -30.32 17.20
N ALA A 11 17.51 -31.12 16.27
CA ALA A 11 17.22 -31.02 14.85
C ALA A 11 15.73 -31.32 14.60
N ILE A 12 14.95 -30.30 14.28
CA ILE A 12 13.56 -30.44 13.83
C ILE A 12 13.59 -30.48 12.28
N PRO A 13 12.96 -31.49 11.64
CA PRO A 13 13.05 -31.68 10.19
C PRO A 13 12.27 -30.61 9.42
N TRP A 14 12.91 -30.07 8.39
CA TRP A 14 12.40 -29.11 7.42
C TRP A 14 11.33 -29.79 6.52
N PRO A 15 10.04 -29.35 6.54
CA PRO A 15 9.53 -28.62 5.38
C PRO A 15 8.39 -27.59 5.64
N PHE A 16 8.34 -26.87 6.78
CA PHE A 16 7.24 -25.90 7.06
C PHE A 16 7.67 -24.49 7.47
N LEU A 17 8.89 -24.06 7.18
CA LEU A 17 9.33 -22.68 7.39
C LEU A 17 9.17 -21.88 6.09
N CYS A 18 7.98 -21.32 5.89
CA CYS A 18 7.80 -20.19 4.99
C CYS A 18 8.68 -19.05 5.54
N ARG A 19 9.76 -18.76 4.83
CA ARG A 19 10.84 -17.86 5.22
C ARG A 19 10.38 -16.41 5.06
N PHE A 20 9.66 -15.90 6.04
CA PHE A 20 9.57 -14.46 6.32
C PHE A 20 10.25 -14.15 7.65
N ALA A 21 11.56 -14.37 7.71
CA ALA A 21 12.39 -13.77 8.74
C ALA A 21 12.76 -12.35 8.31
N CYS A 22 11.80 -11.43 8.34
CA CYS A 22 12.13 -10.01 8.43
C CYS A 22 12.28 -9.70 9.93
N SER A 23 13.49 -9.88 10.46
CA SER A 23 13.85 -9.31 11.76
C SER A 23 13.93 -7.79 11.57
N MET A 24 12.84 -7.10 11.85
CA MET A 24 12.87 -5.67 12.13
C MET A 24 12.17 -5.43 13.46
N GLU A 25 12.97 -5.16 14.49
CA GLU A 25 12.50 -4.41 15.65
C GLU A 25 12.15 -3.00 15.15
N GLY A 26 10.88 -2.80 14.81
CA GLY A 26 10.33 -1.54 14.36
C GLY A 26 9.05 -1.22 15.13
N ILE A 27 8.89 0.03 15.55
CA ILE A 27 7.66 0.50 16.17
C ILE A 27 6.76 1.04 15.07
N VAL A 28 5.57 0.45 14.91
CA VAL A 28 4.54 1.00 14.03
C VAL A 28 3.74 2.04 14.80
N VAL A 29 3.72 3.27 14.30
CA VAL A 29 2.96 4.37 14.90
C VAL A 29 1.81 4.74 13.97
N ARG A 30 0.59 4.58 14.45
CA ARG A 30 -0.60 5.05 13.74
C ARG A 30 -0.63 6.58 13.75
N ARG A 31 -0.76 7.19 12.57
CA ARG A 31 -0.99 8.62 12.41
C ARG A 31 -2.45 8.84 12.03
N VAL A 32 -3.12 9.76 12.70
CA VAL A 32 -4.52 10.08 12.43
C VAL A 32 -4.58 11.06 11.26
N ILE A 33 -5.29 10.67 10.21
CA ILE A 33 -5.70 11.51 9.09
C ILE A 33 -7.19 11.83 9.28
N PRO A 34 -7.65 13.05 8.94
CA PRO A 34 -9.08 13.39 9.00
C PRO A 34 -9.93 12.35 8.24
N SER A 35 -11.08 12.01 8.82
CA SER A 35 -12.03 11.04 8.26
C SER A 35 -12.88 11.70 7.17
N ASP A 36 -12.23 12.20 6.11
CA ASP A 36 -12.89 12.75 4.93
C ASP A 36 -12.92 11.73 3.77
N ASN A 37 -13.64 12.08 2.70
CA ASN A 37 -13.74 11.27 1.48
C ASN A 37 -12.41 11.16 0.70
N SER A 38 -11.35 11.81 1.19
CA SER A 38 -10.03 11.87 0.58
C SER A 38 -8.93 11.28 1.49
N CYS A 39 -9.32 10.59 2.57
CA CYS A 39 -8.42 10.10 3.61
C CYS A 39 -7.34 9.17 3.05
N LEU A 40 -7.69 8.32 2.08
CA LEU A 40 -6.76 7.42 1.41
C LEU A 40 -5.64 8.18 0.70
N PHE A 41 -6.00 9.19 -0.09
CA PHE A 41 -5.02 10.00 -0.82
C PHE A 41 -4.19 10.86 0.13
N ASN A 42 -4.82 11.48 1.13
CA ASN A 42 -4.12 12.28 2.14
C ASN A 42 -3.17 11.41 2.99
N ALA A 43 -3.53 10.16 3.28
CA ALA A 43 -2.67 9.23 3.97
C ALA A 43 -1.46 8.84 3.11
N VAL A 44 -1.66 8.54 1.82
CA VAL A 44 -0.55 8.26 0.90
C VAL A 44 0.35 9.48 0.74
N GLY A 45 -0.21 10.67 0.55
CA GLY A 45 0.55 11.93 0.47
C GLY A 45 1.34 12.24 1.73
N TYR A 46 0.81 11.92 2.91
CA TYR A 46 1.51 12.13 4.17
C TYR A 46 2.69 11.17 4.36
N VAL A 47 2.56 9.92 3.91
CA VAL A 47 3.66 8.94 3.93
C VAL A 47 4.71 9.28 2.86
N MET A 48 4.22 9.71 1.69
CA MET A 48 4.92 10.29 0.53
C MET A 48 5.88 11.41 0.88
N ASP A 49 5.25 12.52 1.21
CA ASP A 49 5.83 13.86 1.11
C ASP A 49 5.59 14.65 2.40
N HIS A 50 5.07 13.98 3.44
CA HIS A 50 4.71 14.59 4.72
C HIS A 50 3.63 15.68 4.62
N ASP A 51 2.84 15.66 3.56
CA ASP A 51 1.74 16.60 3.31
C ASP A 51 0.37 15.89 3.32
N LYS A 52 -0.55 16.44 4.10
CA LYS A 52 -1.92 15.92 4.31
C LYS A 52 -2.96 16.52 3.37
N HIS A 53 -2.55 17.35 2.42
CA HIS A 53 -3.46 18.06 1.49
C HIS A 53 -3.22 17.70 0.02
N ARG A 54 -2.47 16.61 -0.26
CA ARG A 54 -2.14 16.19 -1.62
C ARG A 54 -3.26 15.46 -2.36
N ALA A 55 -4.43 15.23 -1.74
CA ALA A 55 -5.51 14.48 -2.40
C ALA A 55 -5.88 14.97 -3.82
N PRO A 56 -6.02 16.29 -4.10
CA PRO A 56 -6.35 16.76 -5.44
C PRO A 56 -5.28 16.40 -6.48
N GLU A 57 -4.00 16.55 -6.12
CA GLU A 57 -2.87 16.25 -7.00
C GLU A 57 -2.80 14.75 -7.30
N LEU A 58 -2.97 13.89 -6.28
CA LEU A 58 -2.91 12.44 -6.46
C LEU A 58 -4.06 11.93 -7.33
N ARG A 59 -5.25 12.51 -7.21
CA ARG A 59 -6.39 12.20 -8.09
C ARG A 59 -6.09 12.56 -9.55
N GLN A 60 -5.44 13.70 -9.80
CA GLN A 60 -5.01 14.08 -11.14
C GLN A 60 -3.96 13.12 -11.71
N VAL A 61 -3.00 12.70 -10.88
CA VAL A 61 -1.99 11.68 -11.28
C VAL A 61 -2.66 10.37 -11.67
N ILE A 62 -3.65 9.92 -10.89
CA ILE A 62 -4.40 8.69 -11.20
C ILE A 62 -5.16 8.83 -12.51
N ALA A 63 -5.90 9.93 -12.70
CA ALA A 63 -6.61 10.19 -13.95
C ALA A 63 -5.64 10.19 -15.16
N ALA A 64 -4.48 10.84 -15.03
CA ALA A 64 -3.47 10.86 -16.08
C ALA A 64 -2.92 9.45 -16.38
N ALA A 65 -2.66 8.65 -15.34
CA ALA A 65 -2.19 7.27 -15.50
C ALA A 65 -3.25 6.40 -16.22
N VAL A 66 -4.52 6.54 -15.87
CA VAL A 66 -5.63 5.81 -16.48
C VAL A 66 -5.82 6.17 -17.95
N VAL A 67 -5.69 7.46 -18.30
CA VAL A 67 -5.75 7.91 -19.71
C VAL A 67 -4.53 7.44 -20.51
N SER A 68 -3.36 7.32 -19.87
CA SER A 68 -2.12 6.94 -20.55
C SER A 68 -2.09 5.48 -21.02
N ASP A 69 -2.81 4.58 -20.33
CA ASP A 69 -2.86 3.15 -20.66
C ASP A 69 -4.30 2.61 -20.67
N PRO A 70 -5.09 2.96 -21.70
CA PRO A 70 -6.48 2.50 -21.80
C PRO A 70 -6.60 0.99 -22.08
N ALA A 71 -5.51 0.33 -22.49
CA ALA A 71 -5.50 -1.11 -22.69
C ALA A 71 -5.51 -1.86 -21.35
N LYS A 72 -4.69 -1.42 -20.40
CA LYS A 72 -4.68 -1.92 -19.02
C LYS A 72 -5.93 -1.45 -18.26
N TYR A 73 -6.25 -0.17 -18.32
CA TYR A 73 -7.38 0.45 -17.61
C TYR A 73 -8.63 0.49 -18.49
N ASN A 74 -9.09 -0.70 -18.88
CA ASN A 74 -10.33 -0.88 -19.65
C ASN A 74 -11.57 -0.98 -18.74
N GLU A 75 -12.74 -0.99 -19.35
CA GLU A 75 -14.03 -1.06 -18.64
C GLU A 75 -14.16 -2.30 -17.75
N ALA A 76 -13.58 -3.45 -18.13
CA ALA A 76 -13.61 -4.65 -17.30
C ALA A 76 -12.74 -4.51 -16.04
N PHE A 77 -11.67 -3.73 -16.09
CA PHE A 77 -10.80 -3.45 -14.94
C PHE A 77 -11.38 -2.37 -14.02
N LEU A 78 -11.92 -1.29 -14.60
CA LEU A 78 -12.45 -0.13 -13.86
C LEU A 78 -13.91 -0.29 -13.44
N GLY A 79 -14.66 -1.20 -14.08
CA GLY A 79 -16.11 -1.34 -13.92
C GLY A 79 -16.93 -0.24 -14.60
N MET A 80 -16.27 0.69 -15.31
CA MET A 80 -16.88 1.77 -16.08
C MET A 80 -15.95 2.23 -17.21
N PRO A 81 -16.45 2.96 -18.22
CA PRO A 81 -15.63 3.52 -19.29
C PRO A 81 -14.49 4.39 -18.74
N ASN A 82 -13.32 4.32 -19.38
CA ASN A 82 -12.09 5.00 -18.98
C ASN A 82 -12.29 6.52 -18.77
N GLU A 83 -12.94 7.20 -19.72
CA GLU A 83 -13.25 8.64 -19.62
C GLU A 83 -14.16 8.96 -18.42
N GLN A 84 -15.16 8.10 -18.17
CA GLN A 84 -16.08 8.26 -17.05
C GLN A 84 -15.36 8.08 -15.72
N TYR A 85 -14.46 7.10 -15.63
CA TYR A 85 -13.62 6.88 -14.45
C TYR A 85 -12.71 8.08 -14.18
N CYS A 86 -12.13 8.68 -15.22
CA CYS A 86 -11.26 9.87 -15.08
C CYS A 86 -12.01 11.07 -14.51
N ALA A 87 -13.27 11.27 -14.90
CA ALA A 87 -14.13 12.29 -14.31
C ALA A 87 -14.54 11.93 -12.87
N TRP A 88 -14.85 10.65 -12.63
CA TRP A 88 -15.25 10.15 -11.32
C TRP A 88 -14.14 10.29 -10.27
N ILE A 89 -12.90 9.94 -10.60
CA ILE A 89 -11.80 9.97 -9.62
C ILE A 89 -11.38 11.38 -9.22
N GLN A 90 -11.62 12.38 -10.08
CA GLN A 90 -11.33 13.78 -9.81
C GLN A 90 -12.30 14.42 -8.80
N ASP A 91 -13.47 13.82 -8.58
CA ASP A 91 -14.44 14.28 -7.60
C ASP A 91 -13.97 13.96 -6.17
N SER A 92 -13.82 15.01 -5.35
CA SER A 92 -13.36 14.93 -3.96
C SER A 92 -14.28 14.12 -3.05
N GLU A 93 -15.54 13.91 -3.43
CA GLU A 93 -16.49 13.11 -2.66
C GLU A 93 -16.31 11.60 -2.89
N LYS A 94 -15.60 11.19 -3.94
CA LYS A 94 -15.40 9.78 -4.27
C LYS A 94 -14.25 9.18 -3.48
N TRP A 95 -14.47 7.99 -2.94
CA TRP A 95 -13.46 7.26 -2.20
C TRP A 95 -12.55 6.49 -3.14
N GLY A 96 -11.24 6.52 -2.86
CA GLY A 96 -10.31 5.61 -3.51
C GLY A 96 -10.32 4.22 -2.85
N GLY A 97 -9.65 3.28 -3.50
CA GLY A 97 -9.51 1.91 -3.04
C GLY A 97 -8.27 1.23 -3.64
N ALA A 98 -8.40 -0.06 -3.94
CA ALA A 98 -7.29 -0.91 -4.37
C ALA A 98 -6.69 -0.48 -5.73
N ILE A 99 -7.51 -0.01 -6.65
CA ILE A 99 -7.05 0.43 -7.98
C ILE A 99 -6.14 1.65 -7.84
N GLU A 100 -6.58 2.65 -7.08
CA GLU A 100 -5.86 3.88 -6.83
C GLU A 100 -4.54 3.59 -6.12
N LEU A 101 -4.53 2.70 -5.12
CA LEU A 101 -3.31 2.29 -4.43
C LEU A 101 -2.33 1.60 -5.38
N SER A 102 -2.81 0.75 -6.29
CA SER A 102 -1.93 0.09 -7.27
C SER A 102 -1.27 1.09 -8.22
N ILE A 103 -2.02 2.09 -8.70
CA ILE A 103 -1.52 3.15 -9.58
C ILE A 103 -0.52 4.04 -8.84
N LEU A 104 -0.83 4.43 -7.60
CA LEU A 104 0.06 5.26 -6.79
C LEU A 104 1.35 4.52 -6.42
N ALA A 105 1.28 3.22 -6.14
CA ALA A 105 2.47 2.41 -5.88
C ALA A 105 3.42 2.41 -7.09
N ASP A 106 2.86 2.22 -8.29
CA ASP A 106 3.61 2.29 -9.55
C ASP A 106 4.17 3.70 -9.80
N TYR A 107 3.37 4.75 -9.57
CA TYR A 107 3.78 6.15 -9.73
C TYR A 107 4.95 6.56 -8.81
N TYR A 108 4.89 6.17 -7.54
CA TYR A 108 5.97 6.43 -6.58
C TYR A 108 7.15 5.47 -6.70
N GLY A 109 7.00 4.39 -7.47
CA GLY A 109 7.99 3.31 -7.55
C GLY A 109 8.24 2.65 -6.19
N ARG A 110 7.21 2.57 -5.35
CA ARG A 110 7.28 2.09 -3.95
C ARG A 110 6.14 1.15 -3.65
N GLU A 111 6.41 0.13 -2.83
CA GLU A 111 5.36 -0.76 -2.36
C GLU A 111 4.51 -0.08 -1.29
N ILE A 112 3.18 -0.17 -1.45
CA ILE A 112 2.20 0.31 -0.49
C ILE A 112 1.53 -0.89 0.16
N ALA A 113 1.58 -0.97 1.48
CA ALA A 113 0.91 -1.99 2.26
C ALA A 113 -0.34 -1.41 2.93
N ALA A 114 -1.52 -1.86 2.53
CA ALA A 114 -2.78 -1.52 3.15
C ALA A 114 -3.13 -2.55 4.23
N TYR A 115 -3.33 -2.09 5.45
CA TYR A 115 -3.69 -2.95 6.59
C TYR A 115 -5.14 -2.74 6.97
N ASP A 116 -5.91 -3.83 6.91
CA ASP A 116 -7.24 -3.88 7.49
C ASP A 116 -7.12 -4.16 9.00
N ILE A 117 -7.52 -3.18 9.80
CA ILE A 117 -7.50 -3.26 11.27
C ILE A 117 -8.47 -4.29 11.85
N GLN A 118 -9.56 -4.60 11.15
CA GLN A 118 -10.59 -5.52 11.64
C GLN A 118 -10.17 -6.97 11.40
N THR A 119 -9.67 -7.26 10.20
CA THR A 119 -9.30 -8.62 9.79
C THR A 119 -7.82 -8.93 9.96
N THR A 120 -7.00 -7.94 10.31
CA THR A 120 -5.53 -8.03 10.37
C THR A 120 -4.88 -8.42 9.04
N ARG A 121 -5.64 -8.33 7.94
CA ARG A 121 -5.17 -8.61 6.60
C ARG A 121 -4.25 -7.49 6.11
N CYS A 122 -3.20 -7.87 5.40
CA CYS A 122 -2.30 -6.95 4.71
C CYS A 122 -2.38 -7.21 3.21
N ASP A 123 -2.75 -6.18 2.45
CA ASP A 123 -2.72 -6.18 1.00
C ASP A 123 -1.54 -5.33 0.50
N LEU A 124 -0.69 -5.93 -0.32
CA LEU A 124 0.51 -5.30 -0.87
C LEU A 124 0.28 -4.88 -2.33
N TYR A 125 0.63 -3.63 -2.64
CA TYR A 125 0.50 -3.03 -3.96
C TYR A 125 1.88 -2.57 -4.47
N GLY A 126 2.25 -2.90 -5.71
CA GLY A 126 3.52 -2.47 -6.31
C GLY A 126 4.71 -3.43 -6.13
N GLN A 127 4.46 -4.74 -6.05
CA GLN A 127 5.43 -5.84 -5.76
C GLN A 127 6.62 -5.99 -6.74
N VAL A 128 6.90 -5.01 -7.60
CA VAL A 128 7.90 -5.12 -8.67
C VAL A 128 9.28 -4.57 -8.25
N SER A 129 9.40 -3.89 -7.11
CA SER A 129 10.69 -3.37 -6.64
C SER A 129 11.07 -3.90 -5.26
N ASN A 130 12.31 -4.37 -5.13
CA ASN A 130 12.95 -4.94 -3.94
C ASN A 130 13.20 -3.88 -2.83
N THR A 131 12.26 -2.96 -2.63
CA THR A 131 12.42 -1.74 -1.83
C THR A 131 11.47 -1.76 -0.65
N ARG A 132 12.02 -1.47 0.55
CA ARG A 132 11.36 -1.50 1.86
C ARG A 132 9.91 -1.00 1.87
N MET A 133 9.06 -1.81 2.50
CA MET A 133 7.64 -1.59 2.80
C MET A 133 7.40 -0.31 3.62
N PHE A 134 6.38 0.46 3.22
CA PHE A 134 5.82 1.53 4.06
C PHE A 134 4.35 1.21 4.37
N TYR A 135 4.05 1.15 5.67
CA TYR A 135 2.79 0.67 6.23
C TYR A 135 1.79 1.83 6.26
N ASN A 136 0.71 1.75 5.48
CA ASN A 136 -0.43 2.63 5.65
C ASN A 136 -1.61 1.84 6.23
N VAL A 137 -1.97 2.18 7.47
CA VAL A 137 -3.16 1.66 8.13
C VAL A 137 -4.32 2.55 7.72
N ILE A 138 -5.01 2.16 6.65
CA ILE A 138 -6.28 2.79 6.28
C ILE A 138 -7.35 2.04 7.08
N GLY A 139 -7.91 2.72 8.09
CA GLY A 139 -9.00 2.22 8.92
C GLY A 139 -10.34 2.73 8.44
#